data_AF-A0A957UK37-F1
#
_entry.id   AF-A0A957UK37-F1
#
_cell.length_a   1.000
_cell.length_b   1.000
_cell.length_c   1.000
_cell.angle_alpha   90.00
_cell.angle_beta   90.00
_cell.angle_gamma   90.00
#
_symmetry.space_group_name_H-M   'P 1'
#
loop_
_entity.id
_entity.type
_entity.pdbx_description
1 polymer ?
#
loop_
_entity_poly.entity_id
_entity_poly.type
_entity_poly.pdbx_seq_one_letter_code
_entity_poly.pdbx_strand_id
1 'polypeptide(L)'
;GGLCLTGVGCLAGAPAIVAGTAVIAHGGATATSGAVGAGQQLGNLYNSVMGEGNGSAKGVDWTPHGYKHFPQRFKTWKQILKGTANGGAAKYKPGIDIESLERGVWDSGTPTTNGRTWKVQEFADIIGATNGKESRWIRVEYSGGTIHGHPISQAEYLELLQ
;
A
#
# COMPACT_ATOMS: atom_id res chain seq x y z
N GLY A 1 -17.66 -59.69 -3.79
CA GLY A 1 -18.66 -60.17 -4.76
C GLY A 1 -19.71 -59.10 -4.94
N GLY A 2 -20.06 -58.80 -6.19
CA GLY A 2 -21.07 -57.80 -6.59
C GLY A 2 -20.47 -56.39 -6.73
N LEU A 3 -20.75 -55.60 -7.76
CA LEU A 3 -21.52 -55.79 -8.99
C LEU A 3 -21.06 -54.65 -9.93
N CYS A 4 -20.64 -54.97 -11.14
CA CYS A 4 -20.31 -53.97 -12.16
C CYS A 4 -21.59 -53.30 -12.67
N LEU A 5 -21.61 -51.97 -12.72
CA LEU A 5 -22.52 -51.19 -13.56
C LEU A 5 -21.68 -50.39 -14.54
N THR A 6 -21.81 -50.76 -15.80
CA THR A 6 -21.19 -50.15 -16.97
C THR A 6 -21.95 -48.90 -17.41
N GLY A 7 -21.21 -47.86 -17.79
CA GLY A 7 -21.59 -46.94 -18.87
C GLY A 7 -21.98 -45.53 -18.42
N VAL A 8 -21.14 -44.54 -18.74
CA VAL A 8 -21.33 -43.52 -19.79
C VAL A 8 -20.28 -42.41 -19.59
N GLY A 9 -19.47 -42.17 -20.63
CA GLY A 9 -19.12 -40.83 -21.11
C GLY A 9 -18.08 -39.98 -20.37
N CYS A 10 -16.88 -39.94 -20.95
CA CYS A 10 -16.02 -38.78 -21.23
C CYS A 10 -15.91 -37.63 -20.20
N LEU A 11 -14.68 -37.36 -19.74
CA LEU A 11 -13.91 -36.15 -20.06
C LEU A 11 -12.56 -36.20 -19.33
N ALA A 12 -11.47 -36.09 -20.08
CA ALA A 12 -10.16 -35.84 -19.52
C ALA A 12 -10.15 -34.45 -18.89
N GLY A 13 -10.30 -34.38 -17.56
CA GLY A 13 -10.09 -33.19 -16.76
C GLY A 13 -8.80 -33.34 -15.96
N ALA A 14 -7.88 -32.38 -16.11
CA ALA A 14 -6.63 -32.27 -15.37
C ALA A 14 -6.83 -32.39 -13.83
N PRO A 15 -5.79 -32.81 -13.08
CA PRO A 15 -5.93 -33.01 -11.64
C PRO A 15 -6.32 -31.70 -10.93
N ALA A 16 -7.43 -31.74 -10.21
CA ALA A 16 -7.77 -30.71 -9.24
C ALA A 16 -6.71 -30.73 -8.12
N ILE A 17 -5.89 -29.69 -8.05
CA ILE A 17 -5.06 -29.42 -6.89
C ILE A 17 -6.00 -28.92 -5.79
N VAL A 18 -6.42 -29.81 -4.90
CA VAL A 18 -6.93 -29.42 -3.57
C VAL A 18 -5.71 -29.01 -2.75
N ALA A 19 -5.41 -27.73 -2.74
CA ALA A 19 -4.59 -27.09 -1.71
C ALA A 19 -5.56 -26.43 -0.73
N GLY A 20 -6.01 -27.19 0.26
CA GLY A 20 -6.78 -26.66 1.37
C GLY A 20 -5.84 -26.07 2.42
N THR A 21 -5.66 -24.75 2.43
CA THR A 21 -5.32 -24.00 3.64
C THR A 21 -6.56 -23.24 4.09
N ALA A 22 -7.16 -23.69 5.18
CA ALA A 22 -8.25 -23.01 5.83
C ALA A 22 -7.71 -21.73 6.49
N VAL A 23 -8.14 -20.56 6.03
CA VAL A 23 -8.06 -19.33 6.81
C VAL A 23 -9.42 -19.16 7.47
N ILE A 24 -9.50 -19.41 8.78
CA ILE A 24 -10.69 -19.07 9.56
C ILE A 24 -10.66 -17.56 9.75
N ALA A 25 -11.31 -16.84 8.84
CA ALA A 25 -11.71 -15.46 9.06
C ALA A 25 -13.10 -15.47 9.69
N HIS A 26 -13.21 -15.03 10.95
CA HIS A 26 -14.48 -14.58 11.48
C HIS A 26 -14.82 -13.24 10.83
N GLY A 27 -15.84 -13.22 9.97
CA GLY A 27 -16.29 -12.03 9.24
C GLY A 27 -16.18 -12.23 7.74
N GLY A 28 -17.30 -12.55 7.09
CA GLY A 28 -17.34 -13.03 5.71
C GLY A 28 -17.18 -11.97 4.63
N ALA A 29 -16.50 -12.37 3.55
CA ALA A 29 -16.91 -12.11 2.18
C ALA A 29 -16.27 -13.18 1.27
N THR A 30 -17.10 -13.99 0.62
CA THR A 30 -16.68 -14.98 -0.37
C THR A 30 -16.51 -14.28 -1.71
N ALA A 31 -15.29 -14.21 -2.26
CA ALA A 31 -15.07 -13.77 -3.64
C ALA A 31 -14.77 -14.96 -4.54
N THR A 32 -15.70 -15.23 -5.46
CA THR A 32 -15.62 -16.20 -6.56
C THR A 32 -14.50 -15.81 -7.53
N SER A 33 -13.75 -16.81 -7.98
CA SER A 33 -12.65 -16.72 -8.93
C SER A 33 -13.11 -16.28 -10.33
N GLY A 34 -12.79 -15.04 -10.69
CA GLY A 34 -12.71 -14.56 -12.07
C GLY A 34 -11.38 -13.85 -12.26
N ALA A 35 -10.63 -14.21 -13.30
CA ALA A 35 -9.31 -13.67 -13.57
C ALA A 35 -9.37 -12.16 -13.89
N VAL A 36 -9.23 -11.33 -12.86
CA VAL A 36 -8.93 -9.91 -12.99
C VAL A 36 -7.43 -9.74 -12.79
N GLY A 37 -6.79 -8.93 -13.64
CA GLY A 37 -5.34 -8.75 -13.62
C GLY A 37 -4.86 -8.39 -12.22
N ALA A 38 -3.82 -9.09 -11.73
CA ALA A 38 -3.34 -9.02 -10.36
C ALA A 38 -3.08 -7.58 -9.84
N GLY A 39 -2.85 -6.60 -10.73
CA GLY A 39 -2.69 -5.19 -10.37
C GLY A 39 -3.98 -4.44 -10.00
N GLN A 40 -5.15 -4.82 -10.51
CA GLN A 40 -6.43 -4.16 -10.17
C GLN A 40 -7.08 -4.77 -8.92
N GLN A 41 -6.84 -6.05 -8.65
CA GLN A 41 -7.42 -6.75 -7.52
C GLN A 41 -6.76 -6.35 -6.18
N LEU A 42 -5.46 -6.03 -6.19
CA LEU A 42 -4.73 -5.55 -5.01
C LEU A 42 -5.17 -4.15 -4.58
N GLY A 43 -5.47 -3.25 -5.53
CA GLY A 43 -5.98 -1.90 -5.22
C GLY A 43 -7.34 -1.95 -4.50
N ASN A 44 -8.20 -2.89 -4.87
CA ASN A 44 -9.51 -3.08 -4.24
C ASN A 44 -9.43 -3.84 -2.91
N LEU A 45 -8.49 -4.78 -2.75
CA LEU A 45 -8.29 -5.46 -1.47
C LEU A 45 -7.67 -4.52 -0.42
N TYR A 46 -6.75 -3.64 -0.83
CA TYR A 46 -6.22 -2.57 0.03
C TYR A 46 -7.34 -1.66 0.54
N ASN A 47 -8.24 -1.22 -0.34
CA ASN A 47 -9.40 -0.42 0.04
C ASN A 47 -10.42 -1.18 0.91
N SER A 48 -10.54 -2.50 0.77
CA SER A 48 -11.50 -3.31 1.52
C SER A 48 -10.98 -3.78 2.89
N VAL A 49 -9.67 -3.84 3.09
CA VAL A 49 -9.04 -4.18 4.40
C VAL A 49 -8.80 -2.90 5.22
N MET A 50 -8.55 -1.75 4.58
CA MET A 50 -8.41 -0.44 5.24
C MET A 50 -9.71 0.37 5.28
N GLY A 51 -10.79 -0.14 4.68
CA GLY A 51 -12.07 0.54 4.55
C GLY A 51 -13.07 0.15 5.63
N GLU A 52 -12.83 0.59 6.86
CA GLU A 52 -13.87 1.00 7.81
C GLU A 52 -13.23 1.68 9.03
N GLY A 53 -12.56 2.80 8.76
CA GLY A 53 -12.10 3.75 9.77
C GLY A 53 -12.75 5.11 9.53
N ASN A 54 -14.06 5.22 9.77
CA ASN A 54 -14.67 6.52 10.07
C ASN A 54 -14.15 6.97 11.44
N GLY A 55 -12.91 7.44 11.41
CA GLY A 55 -12.16 7.94 12.53
C GLY A 55 -11.15 8.89 11.95
N SER A 56 -11.63 9.98 11.34
CA SER A 56 -10.85 11.21 11.23
C SER A 56 -9.99 11.30 12.49
N ALA A 57 -8.66 11.36 12.35
CA ALA A 57 -7.78 11.83 13.41
C ALA A 57 -8.31 13.19 13.88
N LYS A 58 -9.27 13.19 14.83
CA LYS A 58 -10.07 14.37 15.14
C LYS A 58 -9.16 15.32 15.89
N GLY A 59 -8.54 16.23 15.16
CA GLY A 59 -7.68 17.27 15.71
C GLY A 59 -6.51 17.72 14.84
N VAL A 60 -6.23 17.08 13.69
CA VAL A 60 -5.13 17.52 12.80
C VAL A 60 -5.60 17.78 11.36
N ASP A 61 -5.23 18.95 10.85
CA ASP A 61 -5.41 19.31 9.44
C ASP A 61 -4.42 18.56 8.56
N TRP A 62 -4.69 18.49 7.26
CA TRP A 62 -3.78 17.92 6.27
C TRP A 62 -3.47 18.96 5.19
N THR A 63 -2.25 18.95 4.66
CA THR A 63 -1.85 19.83 3.56
C THR A 63 -1.06 19.08 2.49
N PRO A 64 -1.26 19.40 1.19
CA PRO A 64 -0.45 18.85 0.11
C PRO A 64 0.99 19.37 0.09
N HIS A 65 1.38 20.22 1.06
CA HIS A 65 2.70 20.83 1.19
C HIS A 65 3.19 21.46 -0.14
N GLY A 66 2.38 22.36 -0.68
CA GLY A 66 2.66 23.03 -1.96
C GLY A 66 2.75 22.07 -3.16
N TYR A 67 2.17 20.88 -3.05
CA TYR A 67 2.24 19.80 -4.06
C TYR A 67 3.67 19.34 -4.37
N LYS A 68 4.64 19.63 -3.49
CA LYS A 68 6.05 19.31 -3.69
C LYS A 68 6.31 17.81 -3.85
N HIS A 69 5.52 16.97 -3.20
CA HIS A 69 5.68 15.51 -3.25
C HIS A 69 4.71 14.80 -4.20
N PHE A 70 3.84 15.56 -4.86
CA PHE A 70 2.92 15.01 -5.84
C PHE A 70 3.66 14.58 -7.11
N PRO A 71 3.26 13.44 -7.71
CA PRO A 71 3.80 13.00 -8.98
C PRO A 71 3.53 14.04 -10.06
N GLN A 72 4.52 14.27 -10.92
CA GLN A 72 4.36 15.20 -12.04
C GLN A 72 3.43 14.58 -13.10
N ARG A 73 2.44 15.35 -13.53
CA ARG A 73 1.50 14.92 -14.59
C ARG A 73 2.28 14.58 -15.86
N PHE A 74 1.85 13.53 -16.56
CA PHE A 74 2.40 13.09 -17.85
C PHE A 74 3.86 12.58 -17.84
N LYS A 75 4.46 12.37 -16.66
CA LYS A 75 5.76 11.68 -16.57
C LYS A 75 5.58 10.20 -16.29
N THR A 76 6.38 9.40 -16.98
CA THR A 76 6.51 7.96 -16.69
C THR A 76 7.15 7.75 -15.32
N TRP A 77 6.92 6.57 -14.72
CA TRP A 77 7.53 6.21 -13.44
C TRP A 77 9.06 6.31 -13.46
N LYS A 78 9.70 5.85 -14.55
CA LYS A 78 11.15 5.97 -14.76
C LYS A 78 11.63 7.43 -14.75
N GLN A 79 10.88 8.35 -15.35
CA GLN A 79 11.21 9.78 -15.33
C GLN A 79 11.00 10.40 -13.95
N ILE A 80 10.00 9.95 -13.20
CA ILE A 80 9.78 10.37 -11.80
C ILE A 80 10.97 9.94 -10.94
N LEU A 81 11.39 8.67 -11.01
CA LEU A 81 12.58 8.15 -10.32
C LEU A 81 13.80 9.02 -10.61
N LYS A 82 14.13 9.23 -11.89
CA LYS A 82 15.26 10.09 -12.28
C LYS A 82 15.15 11.52 -11.73
N GLY A 83 13.93 12.06 -11.66
CA GLY A 83 13.67 13.40 -11.11
C GLY A 83 13.88 13.51 -9.60
N THR A 84 13.85 12.40 -8.86
CA THR A 84 14.16 12.36 -7.41
C THR A 84 15.64 12.13 -7.12
N ALA A 85 16.47 11.85 -8.15
CA ALA A 85 17.91 11.70 -7.98
C ALA A 85 18.59 13.06 -7.77
N ASN A 86 19.85 13.04 -7.32
CA ASN A 86 20.71 14.22 -7.21
C ASN A 86 20.11 15.38 -6.42
N GLY A 87 19.45 15.09 -5.29
CA GLY A 87 18.80 16.10 -4.44
C GLY A 87 17.41 16.52 -4.91
N GLY A 88 16.84 15.84 -5.91
CA GLY A 88 15.45 16.03 -6.32
C GLY A 88 14.45 15.68 -5.21
N ALA A 89 13.33 16.39 -5.14
CA ALA A 89 12.29 16.13 -4.15
C ALA A 89 11.69 14.73 -4.31
N ALA A 90 11.46 14.03 -3.20
CA ALA A 90 10.74 12.76 -3.17
C ALA A 90 9.35 12.90 -3.80
N LYS A 91 8.86 11.82 -4.42
CA LYS A 91 7.59 11.79 -5.16
C LYS A 91 6.79 10.55 -4.83
N TYR A 92 5.50 10.71 -4.54
CA TYR A 92 4.58 9.58 -4.48
C TYR A 92 4.39 8.94 -5.85
N LYS A 93 4.04 7.64 -5.85
CA LYS A 93 3.71 6.91 -7.06
C LYS A 93 2.39 7.41 -7.64
N PRO A 94 2.25 7.57 -8.97
CA PRO A 94 0.97 7.90 -9.58
C PRO A 94 -0.14 6.93 -9.17
N GLY A 95 -1.32 7.47 -8.83
CA GLY A 95 -2.50 6.68 -8.44
C GLY A 95 -2.67 6.49 -6.93
N ILE A 96 -1.73 6.93 -6.11
CA ILE A 96 -1.90 6.93 -4.65
C ILE A 96 -2.78 8.09 -4.20
N ASP A 97 -3.75 7.79 -3.33
CA ASP A 97 -4.43 8.79 -2.51
C ASP A 97 -3.49 9.20 -1.37
N ILE A 98 -2.82 10.34 -1.57
CA ILE A 98 -1.76 10.82 -0.68
C ILE A 98 -2.34 11.23 0.68
N GLU A 99 -3.49 11.92 0.71
CA GLU A 99 -4.10 12.35 1.97
C GLU A 99 -4.51 11.14 2.81
N SER A 100 -5.19 10.17 2.19
CA SER A 100 -5.61 8.95 2.88
C SER A 100 -4.42 8.16 3.41
N LEU A 101 -3.35 8.01 2.61
CA LEU A 101 -2.11 7.34 3.03
C LEU A 101 -1.46 8.04 4.23
N GLU A 102 -1.29 9.36 4.17
CA GLU A 102 -0.63 10.13 5.23
C GLU A 102 -1.44 10.16 6.52
N ARG A 103 -2.78 10.23 6.43
CA ARG A 103 -3.66 10.11 7.61
C ARG A 103 -3.57 8.72 8.23
N GLY A 104 -3.56 7.66 7.42
CA GLY A 104 -3.40 6.29 7.93
C GLY A 104 -2.08 6.08 8.67
N VAL A 105 -0.99 6.68 8.19
CA VAL A 105 0.33 6.66 8.85
C VAL A 105 0.33 7.54 10.10
N TRP A 106 -0.37 8.67 10.07
CA TRP A 106 -0.54 9.49 11.27
C TRP A 106 -1.30 8.75 12.37
N ASP A 107 -2.27 7.92 12.02
CA ASP A 107 -3.04 7.16 12.99
C ASP A 107 -2.24 5.95 13.51
N SER A 108 -1.69 5.14 12.62
CA SER A 108 -1.14 3.81 12.95
C SER A 108 0.40 3.70 12.92
N GLY A 109 1.10 4.71 12.39
CA GLY A 109 2.54 4.68 12.21
C GLY A 109 3.33 4.75 13.51
N THR A 110 4.59 4.35 13.43
CA THR A 110 5.53 4.32 14.56
C THR A 110 6.09 5.72 14.82
N PRO A 111 5.99 6.26 16.05
CA PRO A 111 6.65 7.52 16.41
C PRO A 111 8.16 7.44 16.23
N THR A 112 8.78 8.53 15.79
CA THR A 112 10.25 8.61 15.65
C THR A 112 10.94 8.89 16.98
N THR A 113 12.22 8.55 17.08
CA THR A 113 13.06 8.74 18.29
C THR A 113 13.76 10.09 18.36
N ASN A 114 13.76 10.86 17.27
CA ASN A 114 14.49 12.12 17.11
C ASN A 114 13.91 13.35 17.84
N GLY A 115 12.95 13.15 18.76
CA GLY A 115 12.29 14.22 19.52
C GLY A 115 11.32 15.09 18.70
N ARG A 116 11.04 14.75 17.44
CA ARG A 116 10.02 15.42 16.61
C ARG A 116 8.71 14.64 16.65
N THR A 117 7.59 15.35 16.49
CA THR A 117 6.26 14.74 16.40
C THR A 117 6.02 14.16 15.01
N TRP A 118 6.82 13.17 14.65
CA TRP A 118 6.77 12.50 13.35
C TRP A 118 6.40 11.04 13.53
N LYS A 119 5.79 10.47 12.49
CA LYS A 119 5.52 9.05 12.40
C LYS A 119 6.09 8.50 11.11
N VAL A 120 6.53 7.25 11.17
CA VAL A 120 7.07 6.52 10.03
C VAL A 120 6.38 5.19 9.87
N GLN A 121 6.33 4.68 8.65
CA GLN A 121 5.76 3.38 8.34
C GLN A 121 6.44 2.76 7.12
N GLU A 122 6.58 1.43 7.13
CA GLU A 122 6.94 0.63 5.97
C GLU A 122 5.67 -0.02 5.39
N PHE A 123 5.59 -0.06 4.06
CA PHE A 123 4.54 -0.75 3.31
C PHE A 123 5.09 -1.97 2.57
N ALA A 124 4.21 -2.91 2.23
CA ALA A 124 4.58 -4.04 1.37
C ALA A 124 4.90 -3.59 -0.08
N ASP A 125 4.15 -2.60 -0.57
CA ASP A 125 4.25 -2.10 -1.94
C ASP A 125 5.08 -0.82 -2.05
N ILE A 126 5.55 -0.54 -3.28
CA ILE A 126 6.22 0.72 -3.61
C ILE A 126 5.18 1.86 -3.59
N ILE A 127 5.33 2.76 -2.63
CA ILE A 127 4.48 3.95 -2.46
C ILE A 127 5.06 5.21 -3.12
N GLY A 128 6.34 5.21 -3.47
CA GLY A 128 6.97 6.42 -3.95
C GLY A 128 8.42 6.25 -4.36
N ALA A 129 9.10 7.36 -4.48
CA ALA A 129 10.48 7.45 -4.89
C ALA A 129 11.21 8.56 -4.13
N THR A 130 12.47 8.31 -3.79
CA THR A 130 13.39 9.30 -3.25
C THR A 130 14.82 8.92 -3.65
N ASN A 131 15.71 9.90 -3.81
CA ASN A 131 17.12 9.68 -4.17
C ASN A 131 17.34 8.80 -5.41
N GLY A 132 16.43 8.88 -6.39
CA GLY A 132 16.53 8.09 -7.62
C GLY A 132 16.05 6.65 -7.50
N LYS A 133 15.55 6.24 -6.33
CA LYS A 133 15.17 4.86 -6.01
C LYS A 133 13.70 4.77 -5.61
N GLU A 134 13.11 3.61 -5.85
CA GLU A 134 11.79 3.29 -5.33
C GLU A 134 11.82 3.23 -3.79
N SER A 135 10.70 3.60 -3.18
CA SER A 135 10.52 3.60 -1.75
C SER A 135 9.18 2.99 -1.37
N ARG A 136 9.23 2.18 -0.31
CA ARG A 136 8.09 1.65 0.43
C ARG A 136 7.98 2.26 1.84
N TRP A 137 8.81 3.24 2.15
CA TRP A 137 8.88 3.89 3.47
C TRP A 137 8.39 5.33 3.37
N ILE A 138 7.65 5.77 4.37
CA ILE A 138 7.12 7.13 4.47
C ILE A 138 7.52 7.74 5.81
N ARG A 139 7.65 9.07 5.82
CA ARG A 139 7.55 9.88 7.01
C ARG A 139 6.36 10.83 6.88
N VAL A 140 5.58 10.92 7.95
CA VAL A 140 4.55 11.95 8.14
C VAL A 140 4.96 12.84 9.30
N GLU A 141 4.95 14.14 9.03
CA GLU A 141 5.39 15.17 9.95
C GLU A 141 4.19 15.99 10.44
N TYR A 142 4.20 16.35 11.72
CA TYR A 142 3.27 17.31 12.28
C TYR A 142 3.93 18.68 12.45
N SER A 143 3.27 19.73 11.98
CA SER A 143 3.68 21.12 12.19
C SER A 143 2.47 22.03 12.29
N GLY A 144 2.34 22.77 13.40
CA GLY A 144 1.33 23.83 13.55
C GLY A 144 -0.13 23.36 13.39
N GLY A 145 -0.47 22.15 13.82
CA GLY A 145 -1.84 21.60 13.67
C GLY A 145 -2.05 20.85 12.35
N THR A 146 -1.08 20.85 11.45
CA THR A 146 -1.19 20.25 10.12
C THR A 146 -0.19 19.12 9.93
N ILE A 147 -0.64 18.02 9.32
CA ILE A 147 0.22 16.92 8.88
C ILE A 147 0.51 16.99 7.38
N HIS A 148 1.70 16.54 7.01
CA HIS A 148 2.11 16.28 5.62
C HIS A 148 3.24 15.25 5.61
N GLY A 149 3.42 14.54 4.51
CA GLY A 149 4.44 13.51 4.42
C GLY A 149 5.19 13.46 3.10
N HIS A 150 6.18 12.59 3.07
CA HIS A 150 6.84 12.20 1.84
C HIS A 150 7.48 10.81 1.94
N PRO A 151 7.71 10.15 0.80
CA PRO A 151 8.53 8.94 0.76
C PRO A 151 9.95 9.24 1.24
N ILE A 152 10.51 8.31 2.03
CA ILE A 152 11.86 8.37 2.58
C ILE A 152 12.67 7.14 2.15
N SER A 153 13.98 7.15 2.38
CA SER A 153 14.81 5.97 2.11
C SER A 153 14.72 4.96 3.25
N GLN A 154 15.06 3.68 3.00
CA GLN A 154 15.17 2.69 4.08
C GLN A 154 16.18 3.12 5.14
N ALA A 155 17.31 3.69 4.74
CA ALA A 155 18.33 4.16 5.67
C ALA A 155 17.77 5.24 6.60
N GLU A 156 17.05 6.23 6.04
CA GLU A 156 16.38 7.28 6.81
C GLU A 156 15.28 6.71 7.72
N TYR A 157 14.50 5.73 7.23
CA TYR A 157 13.48 5.06 8.05
C TYR A 157 14.10 4.40 9.28
N LEU A 158 15.18 3.64 9.10
CA LEU A 158 15.89 2.97 10.18
C LEU A 158 16.56 3.98 11.12
N GLU A 159 17.11 5.07 10.60
CA GLU A 159 17.72 6.13 11.41
C GLU A 159 16.69 6.81 12.33
N LEU A 160 15.47 7.02 11.84
CA LEU A 160 14.40 7.66 12.60
C LEU A 160 13.80 6.80 13.73
N LEU A 161 14.20 5.52 13.80
CA LEU A 161 13.76 4.56 14.83
C LEU A 161 14.86 4.22 15.85
N GLN A 162 16.03 4.83 15.75
CA GLN A 162 17.20 4.55 16.59
C GLN A 162 17.38 5.57 17.72
#